data_AF-A0A953DG53-F1
#
_entry.id   AF-A0A953DG53-F1
#
_cell.length_a   1.000
_cell.length_b   1.000
_cell.length_c   1.000
_cell.angle_alpha   90.00
_cell.angle_beta   90.00
_cell.angle_gamma   90.00
#
_symmetry.space_group_name_H-M   'P 1'
#
loop_
_entity.id
_entity.type
_entity.pdbx_description
1 polymer ?
#
loop_
_entity_poly.entity_id
_entity_poly.type
_entity_poly.pdbx_seq_one_letter_code
_entity_poly.pdbx_strand_id
1 'polypeptide(L)'
;MDTTASSASLRLSAALLLVGQILYIVVTQFHAGGEANDHPTIFAVYAGSGTWTAVHIGQFVAMAILLAGLSALCFGVDLRVGTARWTGRFGAVSAVVALALYGALQAVDGVANKQADAAWVRAPDADKAARFASAEAVRWIEWGMRSYHDYTLGLALLLFAVAVAWTAWIPLPIGVLMGLSGVVYLVQGWVVGAEGFSQALSFEIVLAWVLSLVWMIWLFIVAWRTPESELRRLEAKGRGRPGTIHSSSG
;
A
#
# COMPACT_ATOMS: atom_id res chain seq x y z
N MET A 1 -11.50 -26.95 2.22
CA MET A 1 -10.23 -26.18 2.35
C MET A 1 -9.62 -26.54 3.69
N ASP A 2 -8.39 -27.06 3.64
CA ASP A 2 -7.63 -27.49 4.80
C ASP A 2 -7.32 -26.32 5.73
N THR A 3 -7.59 -26.49 7.01
CA THR A 3 -7.45 -25.47 8.07
C THR A 3 -5.98 -25.12 8.36
N THR A 4 -5.04 -25.99 7.98
CA THR A 4 -3.59 -25.75 8.02
C THR A 4 -3.16 -24.66 7.04
N ALA A 5 -3.80 -24.58 5.88
CA ALA A 5 -3.49 -23.60 4.85
C ALA A 5 -3.88 -22.17 5.28
N SER A 6 -4.94 -22.00 6.08
CA SER A 6 -5.45 -20.70 6.57
C SER A 6 -4.48 -20.02 7.55
N SER A 7 -4.01 -20.77 8.55
CA SER A 7 -3.04 -20.30 9.55
C SER A 7 -1.69 -19.94 8.93
N ALA A 8 -1.16 -20.80 8.05
CA ALA A 8 0.07 -20.52 7.32
C ALA A 8 -0.05 -19.29 6.40
N SER A 9 -1.21 -19.13 5.74
CA SER A 9 -1.49 -17.96 4.90
C SER A 9 -1.53 -16.66 5.70
N LEU A 10 -2.13 -16.64 6.88
CA LEU A 10 -2.14 -15.44 7.71
C LEU A 10 -0.73 -15.07 8.20
N ARG A 11 0.05 -16.05 8.66
CA ARG A 11 1.43 -15.81 9.12
C ARG A 11 2.31 -15.28 7.99
N LEU A 12 2.21 -15.87 6.79
CA LEU A 12 2.89 -15.38 5.60
C LEU A 12 2.46 -13.95 5.26
N SER A 13 1.14 -13.69 5.22
CA SER A 13 0.59 -12.34 4.95
C SER A 13 1.13 -11.31 5.92
N ALA A 14 1.05 -11.56 7.24
CA ALA A 14 1.50 -10.64 8.26
C ALA A 14 3.01 -10.38 8.18
N ALA A 15 3.81 -11.41 7.89
CA ALA A 15 5.25 -11.27 7.70
C ALA A 15 5.59 -10.42 6.46
N LEU A 16 4.97 -10.70 5.31
CA LEU A 16 5.18 -9.95 4.08
C LEU A 16 4.76 -8.49 4.22
N LEU A 17 3.61 -8.21 4.83
CA LEU A 17 3.14 -6.85 5.10
C LEU A 17 4.15 -6.05 5.94
N LEU A 18 4.57 -6.63 7.07
CA LEU A 18 5.50 -5.97 7.98
C LEU A 18 6.88 -5.77 7.36
N VAL A 19 7.44 -6.81 6.73
CA VAL A 19 8.75 -6.75 6.07
C VAL A 19 8.71 -5.76 4.90
N GLY A 20 7.69 -5.81 4.05
CA GLY A 20 7.52 -4.89 2.94
C GLY A 20 7.45 -3.43 3.42
N GLN A 21 6.67 -3.14 4.46
CA GLN A 21 6.56 -1.80 5.03
C GLN A 21 7.88 -1.31 5.63
N ILE A 22 8.59 -2.14 6.39
CA ILE A 22 9.88 -1.78 6.99
C ILE A 22 10.92 -1.51 5.89
N LEU A 23 11.03 -2.42 4.91
CA LEU A 23 11.93 -2.24 3.77
C LEU A 23 11.61 -0.95 3.01
N TYR A 24 10.34 -0.66 2.78
CA TYR A 24 9.90 0.55 2.09
C TYR A 24 10.39 1.81 2.81
N ILE A 25 10.16 1.90 4.12
CA ILE A 25 10.57 3.04 4.94
C ILE A 25 12.09 3.19 4.92
N VAL A 26 12.83 2.09 5.12
CA VAL A 26 14.30 2.09 5.14
C VAL A 26 14.88 2.53 3.81
N VAL A 27 14.41 1.97 2.69
CA VAL A 27 14.87 2.36 1.34
C VAL A 27 14.56 3.83 1.06
N THR A 28 13.38 4.30 1.47
CA THR A 28 12.96 5.70 1.27
C THR A 28 13.86 6.69 2.01
N GLN A 29 14.56 6.28 3.09
CA GLN A 29 15.52 7.18 3.76
C GLN A 29 16.73 7.54 2.88
N PHE A 30 17.00 6.77 1.82
CA PHE A 30 18.08 7.05 0.87
C PHE A 30 17.59 7.84 -0.36
N HIS A 31 16.31 8.18 -0.42
CA HIS A 31 15.73 8.98 -1.50
C HIS A 31 16.24 10.43 -1.39
N ALA A 32 16.63 11.00 -2.52
CA ALA A 32 17.12 12.38 -2.55
C ALA A 32 15.91 13.32 -2.42
N GLY A 33 15.83 14.06 -1.31
CA GLY A 33 14.69 14.91 -0.99
C GLY A 33 14.99 16.42 -1.03
N GLY A 34 13.97 17.21 -0.75
CA GLY A 34 14.00 18.67 -0.72
C GLY A 34 12.59 19.24 -0.81
N GLU A 35 12.47 20.55 -1.04
CA GLU A 35 11.18 21.16 -1.39
C GLU A 35 10.75 20.67 -2.79
N ALA A 36 9.83 19.72 -2.81
CA ALA A 36 9.56 18.89 -3.96
C ALA A 36 8.71 19.60 -5.04
N ASN A 37 8.14 20.75 -4.72
CA ASN A 37 7.42 21.62 -5.65
C ASN A 37 8.27 22.82 -6.14
N ASP A 38 9.48 23.00 -5.62
CA ASP A 38 10.50 23.90 -6.23
C ASP A 38 11.21 23.14 -7.36
N HIS A 39 10.56 23.09 -8.53
CA HIS A 39 11.00 22.30 -9.69
C HIS A 39 12.47 22.56 -10.10
N PRO A 40 12.95 23.81 -10.26
CA PRO A 40 14.36 24.04 -10.59
C PRO A 40 15.33 23.45 -9.57
N THR A 41 15.05 23.63 -8.27
CA THR A 41 15.92 23.14 -7.21
C THR A 41 15.88 21.61 -7.13
N ILE A 42 14.69 21.02 -7.12
CA ILE A 42 14.55 19.58 -6.91
C ILE A 42 15.01 18.76 -8.11
N PHE A 43 14.77 19.22 -9.35
CA PHE A 43 15.27 18.54 -10.55
C PHE A 43 16.80 18.51 -10.59
N ALA A 44 17.48 19.56 -10.11
CA ALA A 44 18.93 19.56 -10.00
C ALA A 44 19.43 18.51 -9.00
N VAL A 45 18.73 18.33 -7.87
CA VAL A 45 19.00 17.28 -6.88
C VAL A 45 18.82 15.89 -7.49
N TYR A 46 17.71 15.65 -8.19
CA TYR A 46 17.41 14.38 -8.84
C TYR A 46 18.43 14.06 -9.93
N ALA A 47 18.79 15.02 -10.77
CA ALA A 47 19.85 14.91 -11.77
C ALA A 47 21.21 14.57 -11.16
N GLY A 48 21.55 15.12 -9.99
CA GLY A 48 22.79 14.87 -9.27
C GLY A 48 22.86 13.54 -8.51
N SER A 49 21.73 12.91 -8.19
CA SER A 49 21.70 11.69 -7.36
C SER A 49 22.23 10.45 -8.10
N GLY A 50 23.29 9.83 -7.60
CA GLY A 50 23.86 8.61 -8.18
C GLY A 50 23.06 7.33 -7.88
N THR A 51 22.22 7.35 -6.84
CA THR A 51 21.46 6.18 -6.35
C THR A 51 19.99 6.22 -6.73
N TRP A 52 19.52 7.29 -7.38
CA TRP A 52 18.11 7.55 -7.67
C TRP A 52 17.35 6.31 -8.16
N THR A 53 17.74 5.74 -9.30
CA THR A 53 17.05 4.59 -9.88
C THR A 53 17.11 3.35 -8.98
N ALA A 54 18.20 3.14 -8.24
CA ALA A 54 18.33 2.01 -7.32
C ALA A 54 17.36 2.13 -6.13
N VAL A 55 17.19 3.34 -5.58
CA VAL A 55 16.20 3.60 -4.51
C VAL A 55 14.79 3.27 -4.98
N HIS A 56 14.43 3.69 -6.19
CA HIS A 56 13.11 3.44 -6.78
C HIS A 56 12.85 1.95 -7.08
N ILE A 57 13.87 1.22 -7.54
CA ILE A 57 13.79 -0.25 -7.64
C ILE A 57 13.57 -0.88 -6.25
N GLY A 58 14.28 -0.41 -5.23
CA GLY A 58 14.10 -0.88 -3.85
C GLY A 58 12.70 -0.60 -3.32
N GLN A 59 12.15 0.60 -3.58
CA GLN A 59 10.79 0.97 -3.24
C GLN A 59 9.77 0.08 -3.96
N PHE A 60 9.96 -0.18 -5.25
CA PHE A 60 9.11 -1.09 -6.03
C PHE A 60 9.09 -2.49 -5.41
N VAL A 61 10.26 -3.07 -5.12
CA VAL A 61 10.37 -4.41 -4.52
C VAL A 61 9.70 -4.46 -3.16
N ALA A 62 9.92 -3.44 -2.31
CA ALA A 62 9.30 -3.36 -1.00
C ALA A 62 7.77 -3.27 -1.07
N MET A 63 7.24 -2.45 -2.00
CA MET A 63 5.81 -2.34 -2.25
C MET A 63 5.22 -3.63 -2.82
N ALA A 64 5.92 -4.32 -3.72
CA ALA A 64 5.50 -5.61 -4.26
C ALA A 64 5.39 -6.67 -3.16
N ILE A 65 6.34 -6.72 -2.22
CA ILE A 65 6.29 -7.59 -1.04
C ILE A 65 5.08 -7.26 -0.16
N LEU A 66 4.85 -5.98 0.12
CA LEU A 66 3.71 -5.51 0.91
C LEU A 66 2.37 -5.92 0.26
N LEU A 67 2.20 -5.65 -1.04
CA LEU A 67 0.97 -5.95 -1.77
C LEU A 67 0.76 -7.46 -2.01
N ALA A 68 1.84 -8.23 -2.09
CA ALA A 68 1.77 -9.70 -2.02
C ALA A 68 1.25 -10.16 -0.65
N GLY A 69 1.70 -9.53 0.44
CA GLY A 69 1.18 -9.77 1.79
C GLY A 69 -0.30 -9.44 1.92
N LEU A 70 -0.74 -8.31 1.33
CA LEU A 70 -2.14 -7.92 1.30
C LEU A 70 -2.99 -8.91 0.48
N SER A 71 -2.47 -9.36 -0.67
CA SER A 71 -3.14 -10.38 -1.49
C SER A 71 -3.22 -11.74 -0.77
N ALA A 72 -2.17 -12.13 -0.05
CA ALA A 72 -2.15 -13.34 0.77
C ALA A 72 -3.17 -13.28 1.92
N LEU A 73 -3.47 -12.08 2.42
CA LEU A 73 -4.45 -11.87 3.49
C LEU A 73 -5.82 -12.41 3.09
N CYS A 74 -6.22 -12.32 1.81
CA CYS A 74 -7.48 -12.90 1.30
C CYS A 74 -7.66 -14.39 1.63
N PHE A 75 -6.56 -15.14 1.71
CA PHE A 75 -6.58 -16.56 2.00
C PHE A 75 -6.51 -16.86 3.50
N GLY A 76 -6.12 -15.89 4.33
CA GLY A 76 -6.03 -15.99 5.78
C GLY A 76 -7.23 -15.44 6.56
N VAL A 77 -8.13 -14.68 5.91
CA VAL A 77 -9.36 -14.16 6.54
C VAL A 77 -10.57 -15.06 6.27
N ASP A 78 -11.51 -15.10 7.22
CA ASP A 78 -12.69 -15.97 7.11
C ASP A 78 -13.79 -15.34 6.24
N LEU A 79 -13.75 -15.63 4.94
CA LEU A 79 -14.64 -15.06 3.92
C LEU A 79 -16.01 -15.78 3.80
N ARG A 80 -16.53 -16.38 4.88
CA ARG A 80 -17.67 -17.31 4.83
C ARG A 80 -19.04 -16.71 4.44
N VAL A 81 -19.20 -15.38 4.41
CA VAL A 81 -20.47 -14.72 4.02
C VAL A 81 -20.28 -13.98 2.69
N GLY A 82 -21.25 -14.11 1.78
CA GLY A 82 -21.12 -13.68 0.38
C GLY A 82 -20.53 -12.29 0.17
N THR A 83 -20.98 -11.28 0.94
CA THR A 83 -20.46 -9.91 0.88
C THR A 83 -19.00 -9.81 1.33
N ALA A 84 -18.60 -10.47 2.41
CA ALA A 84 -17.22 -10.53 2.90
C ALA A 84 -16.28 -11.16 1.85
N ARG A 85 -16.74 -12.21 1.17
CA ARG A 85 -15.97 -12.86 0.11
C ARG A 85 -15.69 -11.94 -1.07
N TRP A 86 -16.67 -11.14 -1.45
CA TRP A 86 -16.51 -10.18 -2.54
C TRP A 86 -15.62 -9.01 -2.14
N THR A 87 -15.76 -8.46 -0.93
CA THR A 87 -14.88 -7.38 -0.46
C THR A 87 -13.42 -7.83 -0.43
N GLY A 88 -13.12 -9.04 0.07
CA GLY A 88 -11.76 -9.58 0.02
C GLY A 88 -11.21 -9.71 -1.41
N ARG A 89 -12.01 -10.24 -2.34
CA ARG A 89 -11.60 -10.38 -3.75
C ARG A 89 -11.37 -9.05 -4.46
N PHE A 90 -12.29 -8.09 -4.29
CA PHE A 90 -12.12 -6.75 -4.82
C PHE A 90 -10.92 -6.07 -4.18
N GLY A 91 -10.66 -6.29 -2.88
CA GLY A 91 -9.46 -5.84 -2.19
C GLY A 91 -8.18 -6.37 -2.85
N ALA A 92 -8.09 -7.67 -3.15
CA ALA A 92 -6.95 -8.23 -3.87
C ALA A 92 -6.80 -7.66 -5.28
N VAL A 93 -7.89 -7.50 -6.02
CA VAL A 93 -7.83 -6.88 -7.35
C VAL A 93 -7.33 -5.43 -7.24
N SER A 94 -7.84 -4.66 -6.29
CA SER A 94 -7.37 -3.30 -6.00
C SER A 94 -5.89 -3.27 -5.61
N ALA A 95 -5.42 -4.25 -4.83
CA ALA A 95 -4.00 -4.37 -4.48
C ALA A 95 -3.11 -4.67 -5.72
N VAL A 96 -3.57 -5.51 -6.64
CA VAL A 96 -2.87 -5.77 -7.91
C VAL A 96 -2.84 -4.53 -8.80
N VAL A 97 -3.96 -3.80 -8.89
CA VAL A 97 -4.03 -2.54 -9.64
C VAL A 97 -3.11 -1.49 -9.01
N ALA A 98 -3.09 -1.39 -7.68
CA ALA A 98 -2.14 -0.53 -6.96
C ALA A 98 -0.70 -0.91 -7.30
N LEU A 99 -0.34 -2.21 -7.31
CA LEU A 99 1.01 -2.63 -7.69
C LEU A 99 1.38 -2.23 -9.12
N ALA A 100 0.45 -2.38 -10.07
CA ALA A 100 0.66 -1.98 -11.45
C ALA A 100 0.87 -0.47 -11.59
N LEU A 101 0.02 0.33 -10.92
CA LEU A 101 0.16 1.78 -10.87
C LEU A 101 1.45 2.20 -10.18
N TYR A 102 1.86 1.51 -9.12
CA TYR A 102 3.14 1.75 -8.46
C TYR A 102 4.32 1.43 -9.37
N GLY A 103 4.30 0.30 -10.08
CA GLY A 103 5.34 -0.03 -11.05
C GLY A 103 5.49 1.03 -12.15
N ALA A 104 4.36 1.54 -12.64
CA ALA A 104 4.35 2.61 -13.63
C ALA A 104 4.78 3.97 -13.02
N LEU A 105 4.41 4.27 -11.76
CA LEU A 105 4.95 5.40 -11.01
C LEU A 105 6.48 5.29 -10.90
N GLN A 106 7.03 4.12 -10.58
CA GLN A 106 8.47 3.92 -10.46
C GLN A 106 9.20 4.04 -11.81
N ALA A 107 8.53 3.74 -12.93
CA ALA A 107 9.06 4.01 -14.27
C ALA A 107 9.10 5.53 -14.56
N VAL A 108 8.11 6.29 -14.09
CA VAL A 108 8.08 7.75 -14.25
C VAL A 108 9.08 8.41 -13.31
N ASP A 109 8.98 8.15 -12.01
CA ASP A 109 9.78 8.77 -10.97
C ASP A 109 11.24 8.28 -11.01
N GLY A 110 11.43 6.96 -10.90
CA GLY A 110 12.75 6.36 -10.80
C GLY A 110 13.58 6.37 -12.07
N VAL A 111 12.95 6.59 -13.24
CA VAL A 111 13.62 6.54 -14.55
C VAL A 111 13.37 7.79 -15.37
N ALA A 112 12.11 8.11 -15.71
CA ALA A 112 11.83 9.20 -16.63
C ALA A 112 12.25 10.57 -16.08
N ASN A 113 11.90 10.90 -14.84
CA ASN A 113 12.34 12.14 -14.17
C ASN A 113 13.86 12.23 -14.18
N LYS A 114 14.55 11.17 -13.74
CA LYS A 114 16.01 11.15 -13.71
C LYS A 114 16.64 11.52 -15.06
N GLN A 115 16.11 10.96 -16.15
CA GLN A 115 16.63 11.24 -17.48
C GLN A 115 16.25 12.65 -17.95
N ALA A 116 15.01 13.09 -17.71
CA ALA A 116 14.54 14.42 -18.08
C ALA A 116 15.33 15.52 -17.35
N ASP A 117 15.53 15.37 -16.04
CA ASP A 117 16.25 16.30 -15.20
C ASP A 117 17.73 16.36 -15.57
N ALA A 118 18.37 15.20 -15.79
CA ALA A 118 19.76 15.14 -16.23
C ALA A 118 19.94 15.77 -17.62
N ALA A 119 18.97 15.57 -18.53
CA ALA A 119 18.99 16.21 -19.84
C ALA A 119 18.82 17.73 -19.73
N TRP A 120 17.92 18.20 -18.87
CA TRP A 120 17.75 19.63 -18.59
C TRP A 120 19.02 20.24 -17.99
N VAL A 121 19.61 19.64 -16.95
CA VAL A 121 20.82 20.17 -16.31
C VAL A 121 21.98 20.29 -17.30
N ARG A 122 22.12 19.37 -18.25
CA ARG A 122 23.20 19.38 -19.26
C ARG A 122 22.89 20.18 -20.52
N ALA A 123 21.66 20.66 -20.69
CA ALA A 123 21.26 21.36 -21.90
C ALA A 123 22.02 22.70 -22.07
N PRO A 124 22.38 23.08 -23.30
CA PRO A 124 22.82 24.43 -23.62
C PRO A 124 21.76 25.47 -23.27
N ASP A 125 22.17 26.72 -23.05
CA ASP A 125 21.27 27.81 -22.64
C ASP A 125 20.09 28.00 -23.62
N ALA A 126 20.33 27.86 -24.92
CA ALA A 126 19.31 27.97 -25.95
C ALA A 126 18.18 26.93 -25.81
N ASP A 127 18.48 25.74 -25.30
CA ASP A 127 17.51 24.63 -25.16
C ASP A 127 16.99 24.48 -23.72
N LYS A 128 17.56 25.23 -22.77
CA LYS A 128 17.35 25.04 -21.33
C LYS A 128 15.88 25.13 -20.94
N ALA A 129 15.17 26.14 -21.44
CA ALA A 129 13.75 26.36 -21.15
C ALA A 129 12.87 25.22 -21.69
N ALA A 130 13.13 24.75 -22.90
CA ALA A 130 12.36 23.64 -23.51
C ALA A 130 12.60 22.31 -22.77
N ARG A 131 13.84 22.05 -22.35
CA ARG A 131 14.17 20.85 -21.57
C ARG A 131 13.57 20.89 -20.16
N PHE A 132 13.51 22.08 -19.55
CA PHE A 132 12.84 22.27 -18.27
C PHE A 132 11.35 21.93 -18.36
N ALA A 133 10.65 22.50 -19.35
CA ALA A 133 9.23 22.21 -19.56
C ALA A 133 8.95 20.71 -19.81
N SER A 134 9.89 20.01 -20.46
CA SER A 134 9.80 18.56 -20.62
C SER A 134 9.92 17.81 -19.28
N ALA A 135 10.83 18.22 -18.40
CA ALA A 135 10.97 17.67 -17.06
C ALA A 135 9.71 17.93 -16.21
N GLU A 136 9.15 19.13 -16.27
CA GLU A 136 7.88 19.45 -15.59
C GLU A 136 6.71 18.58 -16.06
N ALA A 137 6.62 18.32 -17.37
CA ALA A 137 5.59 17.43 -17.89
C ALA A 137 5.70 16.01 -17.31
N VAL A 138 6.92 15.48 -17.15
CA VAL A 138 7.14 14.18 -16.51
C VAL A 138 6.76 14.24 -15.02
N ARG A 139 7.12 15.32 -14.34
CA ARG A 139 6.75 15.55 -12.93
C ARG A 139 5.24 15.58 -12.72
N TRP A 140 4.47 16.22 -13.60
CA TRP A 140 3.01 16.20 -13.48
C TRP A 140 2.39 14.83 -13.78
N ILE A 141 2.98 14.06 -14.70
CA ILE A 141 2.59 12.66 -14.91
C ILE A 141 2.84 11.86 -13.62
N GLU A 142 3.97 12.07 -12.96
CA GLU A 142 4.28 11.45 -11.68
C GLU A 142 3.23 11.75 -10.61
N TRP A 143 2.80 13.02 -10.50
CA TRP A 143 1.73 13.41 -9.55
C TRP A 143 0.45 12.63 -9.81
N GLY A 144 0.04 12.53 -11.08
CA GLY A 144 -1.10 11.73 -11.49
C GLY A 144 -0.93 10.25 -11.16
N MET A 145 0.22 9.66 -11.49
CA MET A 145 0.49 8.24 -11.22
C MET A 145 0.50 7.93 -9.72
N ARG A 146 1.10 8.81 -8.92
CA ARG A 146 1.09 8.71 -7.45
C ARG A 146 -0.32 8.86 -6.89
N SER A 147 -1.10 9.78 -7.43
CA SER A 147 -2.51 9.99 -7.03
C SER A 147 -3.36 8.74 -7.23
N TYR A 148 -3.38 8.17 -8.43
CA TYR A 148 -4.17 6.97 -8.72
C TYR A 148 -3.66 5.73 -7.98
N HIS A 149 -2.34 5.62 -7.79
CA HIS A 149 -1.78 4.59 -6.90
C HIS A 149 -2.37 4.70 -5.50
N ASP A 150 -2.32 5.89 -4.89
CA ASP A 150 -2.76 6.09 -3.50
C ASP A 150 -4.28 5.87 -3.35
N TYR A 151 -5.08 6.27 -4.34
CA TYR A 151 -6.51 5.95 -4.36
C TYR A 151 -6.79 4.45 -4.38
N THR A 152 -6.09 3.71 -5.24
CA THR A 152 -6.32 2.26 -5.38
C THR A 152 -5.79 1.48 -4.18
N LEU A 153 -4.67 1.90 -3.60
CA LEU A 153 -4.15 1.35 -2.34
C LEU A 153 -5.10 1.65 -1.17
N GLY A 154 -5.60 2.88 -1.06
CA GLY A 154 -6.57 3.27 -0.05
C GLY A 154 -7.85 2.44 -0.13
N LEU A 155 -8.39 2.25 -1.34
CA LEU A 155 -9.54 1.37 -1.58
C LEU A 155 -9.25 -0.08 -1.19
N ALA A 156 -8.07 -0.62 -1.54
CA ALA A 156 -7.69 -1.98 -1.17
C ALA A 156 -7.71 -2.13 0.37
N LEU A 157 -7.07 -1.20 1.09
CA LEU A 157 -7.02 -1.23 2.55
C LEU A 157 -8.41 -1.14 3.20
N LEU A 158 -9.33 -0.32 2.67
CA LEU A 158 -10.70 -0.24 3.16
C LEU A 158 -11.46 -1.55 2.95
N LEU A 159 -11.32 -2.19 1.79
CA LEU A 159 -11.97 -3.46 1.48
C LEU A 159 -11.43 -4.59 2.36
N PHE A 160 -10.13 -4.62 2.60
CA PHE A 160 -9.51 -5.56 3.55
C PHE A 160 -9.89 -5.27 5.00
N ALA A 161 -9.99 -4.00 5.40
CA ALA A 161 -10.42 -3.63 6.74
C ALA A 161 -11.81 -4.18 7.06
N VAL A 162 -12.75 -4.11 6.11
CA VAL A 162 -14.08 -4.70 6.23
C VAL A 162 -14.00 -6.22 6.38
N ALA A 163 -13.18 -6.90 5.55
CA ALA A 163 -13.00 -8.34 5.63
C ALA A 163 -12.36 -8.78 6.97
N VAL A 164 -11.39 -8.02 7.46
CA VAL A 164 -10.72 -8.26 8.75
C VAL A 164 -11.68 -8.04 9.91
N ALA A 165 -12.48 -6.96 9.90
CA ALA A 165 -13.45 -6.67 10.96
C ALA A 165 -14.55 -7.74 11.10
N TRP A 166 -14.84 -8.48 10.02
CA TRP A 166 -15.77 -9.61 10.03
C TRP A 166 -15.13 -10.95 10.37
N THR A 167 -13.82 -11.00 10.57
CA THR A 167 -13.12 -12.21 10.98
C THR A 167 -13.09 -12.30 12.51
N ALA A 168 -13.94 -13.16 13.09
CA ALA A 168 -14.29 -13.18 14.52
C ALA A 168 -13.14 -13.32 15.53
N TRP A 169 -11.95 -13.74 15.11
CA TRP A 169 -10.78 -13.95 15.97
C TRP A 169 -9.66 -12.94 15.76
N ILE A 170 -9.77 -12.08 14.74
CA ILE A 170 -8.85 -10.96 14.58
C ILE A 170 -9.40 -9.78 15.40
N PRO A 171 -8.59 -9.15 16.27
CA PRO A 171 -9.03 -7.99 17.04
C PRO A 171 -9.57 -6.87 16.14
N LEU A 172 -10.81 -6.42 16.41
CA LEU A 172 -11.46 -5.32 15.68
C LEU A 172 -10.58 -4.06 15.50
N PRO A 173 -9.77 -3.63 16.50
CA PRO A 173 -8.90 -2.47 16.32
C PRO A 173 -7.90 -2.59 15.15
N ILE A 174 -7.49 -3.80 14.76
CA ILE A 174 -6.63 -4.02 13.58
C ILE A 174 -7.37 -3.58 12.32
N GLY A 175 -8.64 -3.99 12.16
CA GLY A 175 -9.48 -3.57 11.05
C GLY A 175 -9.71 -2.06 11.04
N VAL A 176 -9.93 -1.44 12.21
CA VAL A 176 -10.09 0.03 12.32
C VAL A 176 -8.83 0.76 11.86
N LEU A 177 -7.65 0.38 12.37
CA LEU A 177 -6.38 1.02 12.00
C LEU A 177 -6.03 0.81 10.53
N MET A 178 -6.33 -0.37 9.98
CA MET A 178 -6.20 -0.64 8.54
C MET A 178 -7.14 0.28 7.73
N GLY A 179 -8.39 0.44 8.17
CA GLY A 179 -9.35 1.34 7.53
C GLY A 179 -8.90 2.80 7.58
N LEU A 180 -8.41 3.26 8.73
CA LEU A 180 -7.84 4.61 8.89
C LEU A 180 -6.63 4.81 7.97
N SER A 181 -5.75 3.81 7.84
CA SER A 181 -4.64 3.85 6.88
C SER A 181 -5.17 4.04 5.46
N GLY A 182 -6.23 3.29 5.09
CA GLY A 182 -6.89 3.41 3.80
C GLY A 182 -7.46 4.81 3.54
N VAL A 183 -8.13 5.42 4.52
CA VAL A 183 -8.63 6.80 4.41
C VAL A 183 -7.48 7.78 4.20
N VAL A 184 -6.38 7.65 4.94
CA VAL A 184 -5.21 8.52 4.78
C VAL A 184 -4.64 8.39 3.35
N TYR A 185 -4.55 7.19 2.78
CA TYR A 185 -4.13 7.05 1.37
C TYR A 185 -5.11 7.68 0.36
N LEU A 186 -6.43 7.64 0.61
CA LEU A 186 -7.38 8.36 -0.25
C LEU A 186 -7.14 9.88 -0.20
N VAL A 187 -6.84 10.42 0.99
CA VAL A 187 -6.48 11.84 1.15
C VAL A 187 -5.16 12.15 0.44
N GLN A 188 -4.13 11.31 0.61
CA GLN A 188 -2.86 11.46 -0.13
C GLN A 188 -3.10 11.50 -1.63
N GLY A 189 -3.94 10.61 -2.17
CA GLY A 189 -4.29 10.58 -3.58
C GLY A 189 -4.89 11.89 -4.07
N TRP A 190 -5.74 12.52 -3.26
CA TRP A 190 -6.29 13.85 -3.56
C TRP A 190 -5.21 14.94 -3.49
N VAL A 191 -4.46 15.00 -2.38
CA VAL A 191 -3.48 16.05 -2.14
C VAL A 191 -2.38 16.02 -3.19
N VAL A 192 -1.80 14.85 -3.50
CA VAL A 192 -0.75 14.76 -4.53
C VAL A 192 -1.26 15.10 -5.93
N GLY A 193 -2.51 14.78 -6.23
CA GLY A 193 -3.12 15.11 -7.52
C GLY A 193 -3.40 16.61 -7.68
N ALA A 194 -3.73 17.31 -6.59
CA ALA A 194 -4.10 18.73 -6.62
C ALA A 194 -2.91 19.67 -6.35
N GLU A 195 -2.00 19.26 -5.48
CA GLU A 195 -0.94 20.12 -4.91
C GLU A 195 0.47 19.56 -5.15
N GLY A 196 0.59 18.38 -5.76
CA GLY A 196 1.87 17.72 -5.92
C GLY A 196 2.47 17.24 -4.61
N PHE A 197 3.80 17.28 -4.49
CA PHE A 197 4.51 16.75 -3.33
C PHE A 197 4.63 17.80 -2.23
N SER A 198 3.49 18.30 -1.76
CA SER A 198 3.42 19.35 -0.75
C SER A 198 3.86 18.88 0.65
N GLN A 199 4.06 19.84 1.55
CA GLN A 199 4.33 19.55 2.96
C GLN A 199 3.17 18.77 3.62
N ALA A 200 1.92 19.05 3.21
CA ALA A 200 0.74 18.32 3.68
C ALA A 200 0.84 16.83 3.33
N LEU A 201 1.15 16.51 2.06
CA LEU A 201 1.37 15.13 1.62
C LEU A 201 2.48 14.44 2.44
N SER A 202 3.56 15.16 2.74
CA SER A 202 4.67 14.61 3.54
C SER A 202 4.22 14.19 4.95
N PHE A 203 3.39 15.00 5.61
CA PHE A 203 2.81 14.63 6.91
C PHE A 203 1.87 13.43 6.80
N GLU A 204 1.06 13.37 5.75
CA GLU A 204 0.14 12.25 5.51
C GLU A 204 0.87 10.93 5.23
N ILE A 205 1.99 10.97 4.51
CA ILE A 205 2.86 9.80 4.29
C ILE A 205 3.36 9.24 5.62
N VAL A 206 3.88 10.10 6.50
CA VAL A 206 4.36 9.67 7.82
C VAL A 206 3.21 9.12 8.67
N LEU A 207 2.04 9.77 8.64
CA LEU A 207 0.85 9.28 9.34
C LEU A 207 0.44 7.88 8.84
N ALA A 208 0.41 7.67 7.52
CA ALA A 208 0.11 6.37 6.93
C ALA A 208 1.13 5.31 7.34
N TRP A 209 2.42 5.64 7.40
CA TRP A 209 3.47 4.73 7.89
C TRP A 209 3.24 4.31 9.33
N VAL A 210 2.95 5.28 10.22
CA VAL A 210 2.71 5.00 11.64
C VAL A 210 1.48 4.11 11.80
N LEU A 211 0.34 4.49 11.21
CA LEU A 211 -0.89 3.69 11.28
C LEU A 211 -0.67 2.28 10.72
N SER A 212 0.03 2.19 9.57
CA SER A 212 0.31 0.92 8.90
C SER A 212 1.17 -0.01 9.75
N LEU A 213 2.27 0.51 10.29
CA LEU A 213 3.15 -0.26 11.17
C LEU A 213 2.41 -0.76 12.41
N VAL A 214 1.60 0.08 13.05
CA VAL A 214 0.89 -0.32 14.28
C VAL A 214 -0.02 -1.52 14.01
N TRP A 215 -0.86 -1.47 12.96
CA TRP A 215 -1.76 -2.60 12.69
C TRP A 215 -1.02 -3.82 12.14
N MET A 216 0.04 -3.65 11.35
CA MET A 216 0.85 -4.76 10.81
C MET A 216 1.60 -5.49 11.93
N ILE A 217 2.21 -4.76 12.86
CA ILE A 217 2.87 -5.34 14.04
C ILE A 217 1.86 -6.09 14.89
N TRP A 218 0.69 -5.50 15.14
CA TRP A 218 -0.36 -6.17 15.91
C TRP A 218 -0.85 -7.45 15.22
N LEU A 219 -1.10 -7.39 13.90
CA LEU A 219 -1.49 -8.55 13.12
C LEU A 219 -0.42 -9.65 13.16
N PHE A 220 0.86 -9.29 13.04
CA PHE A 220 1.98 -10.21 13.15
C PHE A 220 2.01 -10.90 14.52
N ILE A 221 1.86 -10.14 15.61
CA ILE A 221 1.81 -10.69 16.97
C ILE A 221 0.63 -11.66 17.13
N VAL A 222 -0.57 -11.31 16.65
CA VAL A 222 -1.76 -12.16 16.72
C VAL A 222 -1.54 -13.46 15.92
N ALA A 223 -1.10 -13.35 14.66
CA ALA A 223 -0.88 -14.51 13.79
C ALA A 223 0.16 -15.49 14.34
N TRP A 224 1.16 -15.00 15.09
CA TRP A 224 2.21 -15.84 15.67
C TRP A 224 1.88 -16.38 17.07
N ARG A 225 1.09 -15.65 17.87
CA ARG A 225 0.73 -16.06 19.23
C ARG A 225 -0.46 -17.00 19.31
N THR A 226 -1.35 -17.04 18.31
CA THR A 226 -2.47 -17.98 18.34
C THR A 226 -2.00 -19.39 17.95
N PRO A 227 -2.10 -20.39 18.84
CA PRO A 227 -1.76 -21.78 18.51
C PRO A 227 -2.61 -22.29 17.34
N GLU A 228 -2.06 -23.13 16.47
CA GLU A 228 -2.81 -23.71 15.34
C GLU A 228 -4.06 -24.48 15.78
N SER A 229 -4.03 -25.09 16.97
CA SER A 229 -5.19 -25.78 17.56
C SER A 229 -6.30 -24.81 17.94
N GLU A 230 -5.95 -23.60 18.37
CA GLU A 230 -6.89 -22.55 18.78
C GLU A 230 -7.45 -21.79 17.58
N LEU A 231 -6.62 -21.50 16.57
CA LEU A 231 -7.08 -21.01 15.25
C LEU A 231 -8.10 -21.98 14.64
N ARG A 232 -7.81 -23.28 14.65
CA ARG A 232 -8.74 -24.34 14.22
C ARG A 232 -10.05 -24.33 15.02
N ARG A 233 -9.99 -24.12 16.33
CA ARG A 233 -11.17 -24.08 17.20
C ARG A 233 -12.03 -22.84 16.95
N LEU A 234 -11.40 -21.68 16.73
CA LEU A 234 -12.08 -20.41 16.45
C LEU A 234 -12.72 -20.43 15.06
N GLU A 235 -12.05 -20.98 14.05
CA GLU A 235 -12.64 -21.24 12.73
C GLU A 235 -13.81 -22.24 12.80
N ALA A 236 -13.70 -23.31 13.61
CA ALA A 236 -14.78 -24.26 13.81
C ALA A 236 -15.97 -23.66 14.59
N LYS A 237 -15.72 -22.77 15.55
CA LYS A 237 -16.77 -22.04 16.28
C LYS A 237 -17.48 -21.02 15.39
N GLY A 238 -16.76 -20.42 14.43
CA GLY A 238 -17.35 -19.64 13.33
C GLY A 238 -18.23 -20.46 12.39
N ARG A 239 -17.93 -21.77 12.19
CA ARG A 239 -18.79 -22.72 11.44
C ARG A 239 -20.08 -23.13 12.16
N GLY A 240 -20.14 -22.95 13.48
CA GLY A 240 -21.16 -23.55 14.36
C GLY A 240 -22.36 -22.68 14.74
N ARG A 241 -22.67 -21.59 14.01
CA ARG A 241 -23.97 -20.89 14.15
C ARG A 241 -24.93 -21.26 13.02
N PRO A 242 -25.73 -22.33 13.14
CA PRO A 242 -26.98 -22.45 12.40
C PRO A 242 -28.03 -21.53 13.04
N GLY A 243 -28.73 -20.76 12.21
CA GLY A 243 -30.00 -20.17 12.60
C GLY A 243 -31.01 -21.28 12.88
N THR A 244 -31.46 -21.39 14.13
CA THR A 244 -32.62 -22.19 14.51
C THR A 244 -33.82 -21.26 14.62
N ILE A 245 -34.56 -21.08 13.53
CA ILE A 245 -36.00 -20.83 13.62
C ILE A 245 -36.64 -22.20 13.40
N HIS A 246 -37.05 -22.84 14.49
CA HIS A 246 -37.94 -23.99 14.42
C HIS A 246 -39.28 -23.50 13.85
N SER A 247 -39.61 -23.93 12.63
CA SER A 247 -40.99 -23.94 12.18
C SER A 247 -41.70 -25.10 12.88
N SER A 248 -42.45 -24.81 13.94
CA SER A 248 -43.51 -25.71 14.38
C SER A 248 -44.71 -25.52 13.47
N SER A 249 -45.01 -26.56 12.70
CA SER A 249 -46.24 -26.81 11.99
C SER A 249 -47.48 -26.61 12.88
N GLY A 250 -48.44 -25.83 12.36
CA GLY A 250 -49.86 -25.94 12.66
C GLY A 250 -50.59 -26.52 11.46
#